data_AF-A0A7J6WP81-F1
#
_entry.id   AF-A0A7J6WP81-F1
#
_cell.length_a   1.000
_cell.length_b   1.000
_cell.length_c   1.000
_cell.angle_alpha   90.00
_cell.angle_beta   90.00
_cell.angle_gamma   90.00
#
_symmetry.space_group_name_H-M   'P 1'
#
loop_
_entity.id
_entity.type
_entity.pdbx_description
1 polymer ?
#
loop_
_entity_poly.entity_id
_entity_poly.type
_entity_poly.pdbx_seq_one_letter_code
_entity_poly.pdbx_strand_id
1 'polypeptide(L)'
;MVKKVDFFENGTVAIAEIMNIGVNRTQRVRVPLNNLSEEVLLKKLKEKDVDFAAHPMAPNITAMFLDFLWNFGFPLLLLGSLLLQGASMNNTPGGPNLPFGLGRSKAKFQMEPNTGITFDDVAGVDEAKQDFQEIVTVGLPDIRGREEILKVHAKNKNLDKNVSIDVIAVRTPGFSGADLANLMNEAAILAGRRGKEEITTKEVDDSIDRIVAGMEGTKMTDGKSKILVAYHEIGHAICATLTPGHDPVQKVTLIPRGQARGLTWFIPGEDPTLVSKQQLFARIVGGLGGRATEEIIFGEPEVTTGAAGDLRQITQIAKQMVTTYGMSEIGPWALTDPAAQSSDVVFRLLARNNMSEKLAEDIDKSVQKIVYTAYGIAKSHIMNNREAIDKLVDLLLEKETLTGDQFRAILSEFVNTPLDKINKTSVRELITMNNSINEL
;
A
#
# COMPACT_ATOMS: atom_id res chain seq x y z
N MET A 1 -48.95 -34.89 -18.03
CA MET A 1 -49.58 -33.59 -17.72
C MET A 1 -49.45 -33.35 -16.22
N VAL A 2 -49.01 -32.16 -15.77
CA VAL A 2 -48.80 -31.84 -14.34
C VAL A 2 -50.14 -31.43 -13.74
N LYS A 3 -50.57 -32.05 -12.63
CA LYS A 3 -51.86 -31.75 -11.99
C LYS A 3 -51.74 -30.86 -10.76
N LYS A 4 -50.68 -31.05 -9.97
CA LYS A 4 -50.49 -30.32 -8.71
C LYS A 4 -49.00 -30.13 -8.43
N VAL A 5 -48.62 -28.98 -7.89
CA VAL A 5 -47.25 -28.68 -7.48
C VAL A 5 -47.23 -28.13 -6.06
N ASP A 6 -46.57 -28.84 -5.15
CA ASP A 6 -46.40 -28.41 -3.76
C ASP A 6 -44.97 -27.88 -3.55
N PHE A 7 -44.83 -26.69 -2.99
CA PHE A 7 -43.54 -26.03 -2.75
C PHE A 7 -43.07 -26.22 -1.30
N PHE A 8 -41.80 -26.60 -1.14
CA PHE A 8 -41.14 -26.86 0.14
C PHE A 8 -39.80 -26.10 0.23
N GLU A 9 -39.25 -25.99 1.44
CA GLU A 9 -37.93 -25.38 1.69
C GLU A 9 -37.82 -23.95 1.12
N ASN A 10 -38.80 -23.08 1.40
CA ASN A 10 -38.86 -21.70 0.93
C ASN A 10 -38.60 -21.53 -0.59
N GLY A 11 -39.26 -22.35 -1.40
CA GLY A 11 -39.22 -22.22 -2.87
C GLY A 11 -38.04 -22.91 -3.55
N THR A 12 -37.13 -23.53 -2.79
CA THR A 12 -35.95 -24.21 -3.35
C THR A 12 -36.27 -25.59 -3.94
N VAL A 13 -37.38 -26.22 -3.51
CA VAL A 13 -37.78 -27.55 -3.97
C VAL A 13 -39.28 -27.59 -4.24
N ALA A 14 -39.66 -28.09 -5.41
CA ALA A 14 -41.05 -28.37 -5.76
C ALA A 14 -41.28 -29.88 -5.92
N ILE A 15 -42.41 -30.38 -5.40
CA ILE A 15 -42.88 -31.74 -5.64
C ILE A 15 -44.07 -31.65 -6.60
N ALA A 16 -43.89 -32.16 -7.82
CA ALA A 16 -44.91 -32.14 -8.86
C ALA A 16 -45.56 -33.52 -9.03
N GLU A 17 -46.89 -33.55 -9.07
CA GLU A 17 -47.67 -34.73 -9.46
C GLU A 17 -47.89 -34.74 -10.96
N ILE A 18 -47.28 -35.72 -11.65
CA ILE A 18 -47.32 -35.85 -13.10
C ILE A 18 -48.11 -37.11 -13.47
N MET A 19 -49.12 -36.96 -14.32
CA MET A 19 -49.83 -38.08 -14.94
C MET A 19 -49.09 -38.54 -16.19
N ASN A 20 -48.62 -39.79 -16.16
CA ASN A 20 -47.91 -40.41 -17.28
C ASN A 20 -48.92 -41.14 -18.20
N ILE A 21 -49.01 -40.68 -19.45
CA ILE A 21 -50.07 -41.04 -20.41
C ILE A 21 -49.96 -42.52 -20.85
N GLY A 22 -48.82 -43.17 -20.63
CA GLY A 22 -48.62 -44.59 -20.96
C GLY A 22 -49.04 -45.60 -19.88
N VAL A 23 -49.17 -45.20 -18.61
CA VAL A 23 -49.38 -46.14 -17.47
C VAL A 23 -50.61 -45.78 -16.62
N ASN A 24 -51.30 -44.69 -16.93
CA ASN A 24 -52.49 -44.20 -16.21
C ASN A 24 -52.32 -44.20 -14.67
N ARG A 25 -51.10 -43.90 -14.19
CA ARG A 25 -50.75 -43.72 -12.78
C ARG A 25 -50.12 -42.36 -12.58
N THR A 26 -50.48 -41.71 -11.48
CA THR A 26 -49.91 -40.42 -11.06
C THR A 26 -48.62 -40.66 -10.30
N GLN A 27 -47.54 -39.99 -10.68
CA GLN A 27 -46.23 -40.11 -10.03
C GLN A 27 -45.80 -38.77 -9.43
N ARG A 28 -45.30 -38.79 -8.19
CA ARG A 28 -44.73 -37.63 -7.50
C ARG A 28 -43.24 -37.52 -7.80
N VAL A 29 -42.79 -36.38 -8.30
CA VAL A 29 -41.40 -36.12 -8.67
C VAL A 29 -40.88 -34.91 -7.91
N ARG A 30 -39.75 -35.06 -7.21
CA ARG A 30 -39.05 -33.96 -6.52
C ARG A 30 -38.14 -33.25 -7.53
N VAL A 31 -38.33 -31.94 -7.69
CA VAL A 31 -37.59 -31.09 -8.63
C VAL A 31 -36.89 -29.98 -7.84
N PRO A 32 -35.55 -29.91 -7.86
CA PRO A 32 -34.81 -28.80 -7.27
C PRO A 32 -34.93 -27.56 -8.17
N LEU A 33 -35.31 -26.42 -7.58
CA LEU A 33 -35.52 -25.15 -8.28
C LEU A 33 -34.30 -24.24 -8.08
N ASN A 34 -33.17 -24.61 -8.71
CA ASN A 34 -31.97 -23.77 -8.65
C ASN A 34 -32.07 -22.63 -9.68
N ASN A 35 -31.93 -21.38 -9.23
CA ASN A 35 -31.82 -20.16 -10.06
C ASN A 35 -33.03 -19.80 -10.94
N LEU A 36 -34.24 -20.26 -10.61
CA LEU A 36 -35.46 -19.77 -11.26
C LEU A 36 -36.09 -18.66 -10.41
N SER A 37 -36.23 -17.47 -10.98
CA SER A 37 -36.97 -16.36 -10.37
C SER A 37 -38.43 -16.78 -10.12
N GLU A 38 -38.82 -16.88 -8.85
CA GLU A 38 -40.11 -17.43 -8.39
C GLU A 38 -41.32 -16.82 -9.11
N GLU A 39 -41.25 -15.53 -9.45
CA GLU A 39 -42.31 -14.81 -10.16
C GLU A 39 -42.64 -15.39 -11.56
N VAL A 40 -41.62 -15.81 -12.31
CA VAL A 40 -41.79 -16.36 -13.66
C VAL A 40 -42.40 -17.76 -13.60
N LEU A 41 -42.05 -18.53 -12.59
CA LEU A 41 -42.55 -19.89 -12.38
C LEU A 41 -44.02 -19.87 -11.95
N LEU A 42 -44.38 -18.99 -11.01
CA LEU A 42 -45.76 -18.82 -10.54
C LEU A 42 -46.67 -18.33 -11.67
N LYS A 43 -46.19 -17.43 -12.53
CA LYS A 43 -46.96 -16.93 -13.68
C LYS A 43 -47.27 -18.04 -14.70
N LYS A 44 -46.29 -18.89 -15.01
CA LYS A 44 -46.47 -20.03 -15.93
C LYS A 44 -47.37 -21.13 -15.36
N LEU A 45 -47.33 -21.37 -14.05
CA LEU A 45 -48.21 -22.33 -13.39
C LEU A 45 -49.68 -21.86 -13.39
N LYS A 46 -49.89 -20.55 -13.23
CA LYS A 46 -51.23 -19.93 -13.30
C LYS A 46 -51.80 -19.90 -14.72
N GLU A 47 -50.97 -19.68 -15.75
CA GLU A 47 -51.39 -19.76 -17.16
C GLU A 47 -51.78 -21.17 -17.62
N LYS A 48 -51.32 -22.20 -16.91
CA LYS A 48 -51.60 -23.62 -17.22
C LYS A 48 -52.61 -24.27 -16.28
N ASP A 49 -53.25 -23.48 -15.42
CA ASP A 49 -54.32 -23.89 -14.49
C ASP A 49 -53.91 -25.07 -13.60
N VAL A 50 -52.71 -25.00 -13.02
CA VAL A 50 -52.16 -26.02 -12.12
C VAL A 50 -52.30 -25.57 -10.67
N ASP A 51 -52.98 -26.37 -9.84
CA ASP A 51 -53.14 -26.11 -8.40
C ASP A 51 -51.78 -26.13 -7.68
N PHE A 52 -51.50 -25.10 -6.88
CA PHE A 52 -50.28 -25.02 -6.07
C PHE A 52 -50.57 -24.65 -4.61
N ALA A 53 -49.83 -25.28 -3.68
CA ALA A 53 -49.85 -24.98 -2.26
C ALA A 53 -48.41 -24.78 -1.74
N ALA A 54 -48.22 -23.76 -0.89
CA ALA A 54 -46.94 -23.49 -0.23
C ALA A 54 -47.04 -23.88 1.24
N HIS A 55 -46.14 -24.75 1.70
CA HIS A 55 -46.08 -25.16 3.10
C HIS A 55 -44.96 -24.38 3.82
N PRO A 56 -45.28 -23.37 4.65
CA PRO A 56 -44.27 -22.68 5.43
C PRO A 56 -43.71 -23.63 6.50
N MET A 57 -42.39 -23.68 6.63
CA MET A 57 -41.73 -24.41 7.71
C MET A 57 -41.99 -23.63 9.00
N ALA A 58 -42.91 -24.10 9.84
CA ALA A 58 -43.12 -23.48 11.14
C ALA A 58 -41.81 -23.59 11.93
N PRO A 59 -41.22 -22.48 12.40
CA PRO A 59 -40.02 -22.54 13.21
C PRO A 59 -40.36 -23.32 14.48
N ASN A 60 -39.84 -24.53 14.61
CA ASN A 60 -39.99 -25.30 15.84
C ASN A 60 -39.06 -24.65 16.86
N ILE A 61 -39.60 -23.68 17.61
CA ILE A 61 -38.87 -22.91 18.62
C ILE A 61 -38.20 -23.85 19.62
N THR A 62 -38.81 -25.00 19.91
CA THR A 62 -38.24 -26.05 20.76
C THR A 62 -36.99 -26.66 20.14
N ALA A 63 -36.99 -26.94 18.83
CA ALA A 63 -35.82 -27.45 18.11
C ALA A 63 -34.72 -26.39 17.99
N MET A 64 -35.06 -25.13 17.72
CA MET A 64 -34.10 -24.02 17.72
C MET A 64 -33.44 -23.80 19.09
N PHE A 65 -34.20 -23.93 20.17
CA PHE A 65 -33.68 -23.79 21.53
C PHE A 65 -32.77 -24.96 21.91
N LEU A 66 -33.13 -26.19 21.52
CA LEU A 66 -32.30 -27.38 21.69
C LEU A 66 -30.98 -27.28 20.89
N ASP A 67 -31.02 -26.82 19.64
CA ASP A 67 -29.82 -26.60 18.82
C ASP A 67 -28.91 -25.52 19.42
N PHE A 68 -29.50 -24.45 19.96
CA PHE A 68 -28.74 -23.41 20.63
C PHE A 68 -28.07 -23.95 21.91
N LEU A 69 -28.79 -24.73 22.72
CA LEU A 69 -28.23 -25.37 23.91
C LEU A 69 -27.16 -26.39 23.58
N TRP A 70 -27.29 -27.14 22.48
CA TRP A 70 -26.28 -28.11 22.09
C TRP A 70 -24.99 -27.43 21.58
N ASN A 71 -25.14 -26.41 20.73
CA ASN A 71 -24.01 -25.68 20.16
C ASN A 71 -23.29 -24.76 21.16
N PHE A 72 -24.01 -24.15 22.11
CA PHE A 72 -23.39 -23.24 23.08
C PHE A 72 -23.18 -23.88 24.46
N GLY A 73 -24.02 -24.84 24.84
CA GLY A 73 -23.90 -25.53 26.13
C GLY A 73 -22.66 -26.40 26.23
N PHE A 74 -22.30 -27.14 25.19
CA PHE A 74 -21.08 -27.98 25.21
C PHE A 74 -19.78 -27.15 25.32
N PRO A 75 -19.57 -26.08 24.54
CA PRO A 75 -18.40 -25.21 24.72
C PRO A 75 -18.36 -24.51 26.07
N LEU A 76 -19.50 -24.06 26.61
CA LEU A 76 -19.55 -23.38 27.90
C LEU A 76 -19.32 -24.34 29.07
N LEU A 77 -19.85 -25.57 29.01
CA LEU A 77 -19.54 -26.62 29.98
C LEU A 77 -18.09 -27.05 29.92
N LEU A 78 -17.51 -27.15 28.73
CA LEU A 78 -16.08 -27.46 28.56
C LEU A 78 -15.21 -26.35 29.15
N LEU A 79 -15.53 -25.08 28.89
CA LEU A 79 -14.81 -23.92 29.43
C LEU A 79 -14.95 -23.82 30.96
N GLY A 80 -16.15 -24.07 31.49
CA GLY A 80 -16.40 -24.10 32.93
C GLY A 80 -15.70 -25.26 33.65
N SER A 81 -15.68 -26.45 33.03
CA SER A 81 -14.94 -27.62 33.51
C SER A 81 -13.43 -27.37 33.56
N LEU A 82 -12.88 -26.73 32.52
CA LEU A 82 -11.46 -26.34 32.45
C LEU A 82 -11.09 -25.29 33.51
N LEU A 83 -11.97 -24.31 33.75
CA LEU A 83 -11.80 -23.31 34.79
C LEU A 83 -11.84 -23.91 36.20
N LEU A 84 -12.72 -24.89 36.43
CA LEU A 84 -12.81 -25.59 37.73
C LEU A 84 -11.66 -26.58 37.94
N GLN A 85 -11.14 -27.22 36.89
CA GLN A 85 -9.90 -28.01 36.98
C GLN A 85 -8.67 -27.14 37.25
N GLY A 86 -8.61 -25.94 36.66
CA GLY A 86 -7.54 -24.96 36.92
C GLY A 86 -7.54 -24.37 38.33
N ALA A 87 -8.67 -24.44 39.05
CA ALA A 87 -8.82 -23.91 40.40
C ALA A 87 -8.58 -24.95 41.53
N SER A 88 -8.48 -26.26 41.22
CA SER A 88 -8.53 -27.31 42.26
C SER A 88 -7.34 -28.26 42.34
N MET A 89 -6.22 -28.06 41.64
CA MET A 89 -5.05 -28.95 41.80
C MET A 89 -3.78 -28.20 42.19
N ASN A 90 -3.62 -28.09 43.52
CA ASN A 90 -2.32 -27.94 44.16
C ASN A 90 -1.52 -29.25 43.99
N ASN A 91 -0.21 -29.09 43.74
CA ASN A 91 0.85 -30.11 43.69
C ASN A 91 0.90 -31.01 42.44
N THR A 92 1.86 -30.75 41.53
CA THR A 92 3.11 -31.55 41.31
C THR A 92 3.84 -31.06 40.04
N PRO A 93 5.20 -31.07 39.98
CA PRO A 93 5.99 -30.27 39.03
C PRO A 93 6.43 -31.00 37.75
N GLY A 94 6.36 -30.30 36.61
CA GLY A 94 6.96 -30.70 35.33
C GLY A 94 5.99 -30.48 34.17
N GLY A 95 6.13 -29.35 33.46
CA GLY A 95 5.17 -28.91 32.44
C GLY A 95 5.23 -29.70 31.12
N PRO A 96 4.62 -29.20 30.03
CA PRO A 96 3.76 -28.03 29.89
C PRO A 96 2.39 -28.34 29.27
N ASN A 97 1.32 -27.68 29.72
CA ASN A 97 0.24 -27.30 28.80
C ASN A 97 -0.69 -26.29 29.45
N LEU A 98 -0.74 -25.10 28.87
CA LEU A 98 -1.80 -24.13 29.12
C LEU A 98 -2.68 -24.03 27.88
N PRO A 99 -4.00 -23.87 28.04
CA PRO A 99 -4.75 -22.91 27.26
C PRO A 99 -4.65 -21.55 27.97
N PHE A 100 -4.01 -20.56 27.33
CA PHE A 100 -3.57 -19.24 27.84
C PHE A 100 -2.24 -19.18 28.60
N GLY A 101 -1.28 -19.97 28.11
CA GLY A 101 0.11 -20.05 28.53
C GLY A 101 1.04 -19.15 27.78
N LEU A 102 0.67 -17.89 27.67
CA LEU A 102 1.61 -16.89 27.27
C LEU A 102 2.74 -16.86 28.31
N GLY A 103 3.90 -17.32 27.87
CA GLY A 103 5.05 -17.65 28.69
C GLY A 103 5.47 -16.53 29.61
N ARG A 104 5.00 -16.58 30.86
CA ARG A 104 5.68 -15.84 31.94
C ARG A 104 7.03 -16.49 32.12
N SER A 105 8.04 -15.86 31.55
CA SER A 105 9.43 -16.00 31.97
C SER A 105 9.45 -16.13 33.49
N LYS A 106 9.98 -17.25 34.01
CA LYS A 106 10.31 -17.37 35.43
C LYS A 106 11.54 -16.51 35.70
N ALA A 107 11.35 -15.19 35.75
CA ALA A 107 12.24 -14.35 36.54
C ALA A 107 12.10 -14.84 37.98
N LYS A 108 13.16 -15.44 38.52
CA LYS A 108 13.25 -15.70 39.96
C LYS A 108 13.08 -14.35 40.64
N PHE A 109 11.95 -14.11 41.28
CA PHE A 109 11.80 -13.01 42.21
C PHE A 109 12.79 -13.28 43.35
N GLN A 110 13.95 -12.64 43.28
CA GLN A 110 14.76 -12.44 44.48
C GLN A 110 13.93 -11.52 45.35
N MET A 111 13.60 -11.95 46.56
CA MET A 111 13.13 -11.02 47.58
C MET A 111 14.24 -9.98 47.72
N GLU A 112 13.97 -8.74 47.31
CA GLU A 112 14.84 -7.64 47.69
C GLU A 112 14.89 -7.67 49.22
N PRO A 113 16.08 -7.81 49.82
CA PRO A 113 16.18 -7.66 51.25
C PRO A 113 15.61 -6.28 51.56
N ASN A 114 14.62 -6.22 52.46
CA ASN A 114 14.05 -4.96 52.90
C ASN A 114 15.13 -4.28 53.77
N THR A 115 16.11 -3.69 53.11
CA THR A 115 17.34 -3.15 53.69
C THR A 115 17.08 -1.82 54.40
N GLY A 116 15.86 -1.27 54.30
CA GLY A 116 15.49 0.00 54.93
C GLY A 116 16.21 1.21 54.35
N ILE A 117 17.04 1.04 53.30
CA ILE A 117 17.68 2.11 52.55
C ILE A 117 16.78 2.53 51.39
N THR A 118 16.54 3.82 51.28
CA THR A 118 15.83 4.42 50.16
C THR A 118 16.82 4.77 49.04
N PHE A 119 16.33 5.07 47.83
CA PHE A 119 17.20 5.50 46.73
C PHE A 119 18.02 6.75 47.08
N ASP A 120 17.56 7.57 48.02
CA ASP A 120 18.27 8.76 48.48
C ASP A 120 19.45 8.43 49.42
N ASP A 121 19.54 7.18 49.91
CA ASP A 121 20.63 6.70 50.78
C ASP A 121 21.78 6.03 50.00
N VAL A 122 21.69 5.97 48.67
CA VAL A 122 22.68 5.35 47.79
C VAL A 122 23.66 6.41 47.27
N ALA A 123 24.92 6.35 47.71
CA ALA A 123 25.97 7.22 47.19
C ALA A 123 26.15 7.04 45.67
N GLY A 124 26.07 8.13 44.89
CA GLY A 124 26.16 8.10 43.42
C GLY A 124 24.80 7.96 42.70
N VAL A 125 23.67 7.94 43.42
CA VAL A 125 22.34 7.91 42.77
C VAL A 125 22.08 9.14 41.91
N ASP A 126 22.63 10.30 42.30
CA ASP A 126 22.45 11.54 41.55
C ASP A 126 23.16 11.50 40.19
N GLU A 127 24.32 10.83 40.11
CA GLU A 127 25.04 10.57 38.85
C GLU A 127 24.23 9.64 37.95
N ALA A 128 23.70 8.53 38.48
CA ALA A 128 22.84 7.62 37.72
C ALA A 128 21.50 8.26 37.29
N LYS A 129 20.92 9.15 38.12
CA LYS A 129 19.75 9.96 37.76
C LYS A 129 20.09 10.96 36.66
N GLN A 130 21.29 11.53 36.65
CA GLN A 130 21.76 12.45 35.64
C GLN A 130 22.02 11.73 34.30
N ASP A 131 22.59 10.52 34.32
CA ASP A 131 22.77 9.66 33.14
C ASP A 131 21.43 9.25 32.50
N PHE A 132 20.37 9.09 33.31
CA PHE A 132 19.02 8.76 32.82
C PHE A 132 18.21 9.98 32.34
N GLN A 133 18.68 11.21 32.56
CA GLN A 133 18.00 12.44 32.14
C GLN A 133 18.28 12.79 30.67
N GLU A 134 19.36 12.28 30.08
CA GLU A 134 19.72 12.59 28.69
C GLU A 134 19.06 11.62 27.70
N ILE A 135 17.80 11.90 27.34
CA ILE A 135 17.15 11.20 26.24
C ILE A 135 17.62 11.81 24.92
N VAL A 136 18.68 11.23 24.34
CA VAL A 136 19.13 11.59 22.99
C VAL A 136 18.32 10.81 21.96
N THR A 137 17.46 11.50 21.21
CA THR A 137 16.73 10.90 20.10
C THR A 137 17.64 10.86 18.86
N VAL A 138 17.97 9.66 18.39
CA VAL A 138 18.74 9.46 17.15
C VAL A 138 17.77 9.30 15.98
N GLY A 139 17.67 10.34 15.14
CA GLY A 139 16.86 10.33 13.92
C GLY A 139 17.54 9.65 12.73
N LEU A 140 16.88 9.67 11.57
CA LEU A 140 17.49 9.25 10.31
C LEU A 140 18.65 10.19 9.92
N PRO A 141 19.71 9.68 9.27
CA PRO A 141 20.86 10.48 8.90
C PRO A 141 20.56 11.46 7.74
N ASP A 142 21.08 12.68 7.86
CA ASP A 142 21.12 13.69 6.79
C ASP A 142 22.06 13.26 5.65
N ILE A 143 22.05 13.98 4.52
CA ILE A 143 22.90 13.68 3.33
C ILE A 143 24.38 13.50 3.72
N ARG A 144 24.93 14.42 4.53
CA ARG A 144 26.32 14.33 5.02
C ARG A 144 26.52 13.15 5.97
N GLY A 145 25.54 12.87 6.84
CA GLY A 145 25.58 11.71 7.72
C GLY A 145 25.62 10.39 6.92
N ARG A 146 24.83 10.29 5.85
CA ARG A 146 24.82 9.14 4.95
C ARG A 146 26.14 8.98 4.21
N GLU A 147 26.74 10.08 3.74
CA GLU A 147 28.05 10.08 3.11
C GLU A 147 29.14 9.51 4.05
N GLU A 148 29.17 9.95 5.31
CA GLU A 148 30.13 9.45 6.30
C GLU A 148 29.89 7.98 6.67
N ILE A 149 28.63 7.57 6.83
CA ILE A 149 28.28 6.16 7.07
C ILE A 149 28.73 5.29 5.89
N LEU A 150 28.45 5.71 4.66
CA LEU A 150 28.86 5.01 3.45
C LEU A 150 30.39 4.93 3.35
N LYS A 151 31.14 5.99 3.68
CA LYS A 151 32.61 5.97 3.74
C LYS A 151 33.12 4.92 4.72
N VAL A 152 32.51 4.79 5.90
CA VAL A 152 32.88 3.76 6.88
C VAL A 152 32.66 2.35 6.32
N HIS A 153 31.49 2.10 5.70
CA HIS A 153 31.17 0.79 5.12
C HIS A 153 31.88 0.49 3.80
N ALA A 154 32.40 1.51 3.11
CA ALA A 154 33.19 1.41 1.90
C ALA A 154 34.66 1.02 2.14
N LYS A 155 35.25 1.37 3.30
CA LYS A 155 36.70 1.17 3.59
C LYS A 155 37.21 -0.24 3.33
N ASN A 156 36.41 -1.26 3.64
CA ASN A 156 36.80 -2.67 3.51
C ASN A 156 36.29 -3.31 2.21
N LYS A 157 35.93 -2.51 1.20
CA LYS A 157 35.35 -2.97 -0.06
C LYS A 157 36.12 -2.41 -1.25
N ASN A 158 36.29 -3.23 -2.28
CA ASN A 158 36.97 -2.83 -3.50
C ASN A 158 35.97 -2.12 -4.43
N LEU A 159 36.03 -0.79 -4.49
CA LEU A 159 35.14 0.05 -5.29
C LEU A 159 35.86 0.52 -6.56
N ASP A 160 35.16 0.47 -7.69
CA ASP A 160 35.64 1.09 -8.93
C ASP A 160 35.77 2.62 -8.75
N LYS A 161 36.75 3.22 -9.41
CA LYS A 161 37.04 4.67 -9.40
C LYS A 161 35.86 5.53 -9.87
N ASN A 162 34.96 4.94 -10.64
CA ASN A 162 33.76 5.62 -11.15
C ASN A 162 32.63 5.74 -10.12
N VAL A 163 32.76 5.09 -8.96
CA VAL A 163 31.73 5.11 -7.91
C VAL A 163 31.97 6.28 -6.96
N SER A 164 31.14 7.32 -7.04
CA SER A 164 31.12 8.43 -6.08
C SER A 164 30.17 8.13 -4.93
N ILE A 165 30.69 8.18 -3.70
CA ILE A 165 29.90 8.01 -2.47
C ILE A 165 28.89 9.15 -2.29
N ASP A 166 29.26 10.36 -2.69
CA ASP A 166 28.41 11.56 -2.59
C ASP A 166 27.13 11.39 -3.40
N VAL A 167 27.27 10.84 -4.62
CA VAL A 167 26.13 10.55 -5.51
C VAL A 167 25.21 9.47 -4.91
N ILE A 168 25.78 8.47 -4.22
CA ILE A 168 24.99 7.42 -3.54
C ILE A 168 24.21 8.01 -2.36
N ALA A 169 24.82 8.91 -1.58
CA ALA A 169 24.17 9.54 -0.43
C ALA A 169 22.96 10.39 -0.84
N VAL A 170 23.03 11.08 -1.98
CA VAL A 170 21.90 11.85 -2.54
C VAL A 170 20.77 10.91 -3.00
N ARG A 171 21.11 9.75 -3.58
CA ARG A 171 20.16 8.78 -4.13
C ARG A 171 19.54 7.84 -3.09
N THR A 172 19.91 7.95 -1.82
CA THR A 172 19.43 7.09 -0.70
C THR A 172 18.69 7.88 0.39
N PRO A 173 17.70 8.72 0.04
CA PRO A 173 16.94 9.49 1.02
C PRO A 173 16.13 8.56 1.94
N GLY A 174 16.11 8.87 3.23
CA GLY A 174 15.36 8.10 4.24
C GLY A 174 16.01 6.78 4.66
N PHE A 175 17.17 6.42 4.11
CA PHE A 175 17.89 5.22 4.52
C PHE A 175 18.46 5.39 5.94
N SER A 176 18.26 4.38 6.78
CA SER A 176 18.93 4.29 8.07
C SER A 176 20.41 3.91 7.90
N GLY A 177 21.22 4.07 8.96
CA GLY A 177 22.60 3.60 8.92
C GLY A 177 22.72 2.10 8.64
N ALA A 178 21.76 1.30 9.11
CA ALA A 178 21.70 -0.12 8.82
C ALA A 178 21.39 -0.40 7.34
N ASP A 179 20.49 0.38 6.72
CA ASP A 179 20.15 0.22 5.30
C ASP A 179 21.35 0.56 4.41
N LEU A 180 22.14 1.59 4.76
CA LEU A 180 23.37 1.94 4.04
C LEU A 180 24.45 0.88 4.19
N ALA A 181 24.60 0.29 5.38
CA ALA A 181 25.49 -0.83 5.62
C ALA A 181 25.09 -2.04 4.77
N ASN A 182 23.78 -2.34 4.75
CA ASN A 182 23.23 -3.43 3.96
C ASN A 182 23.42 -3.20 2.46
N LEU A 183 23.19 -1.98 1.98
CA LEU A 183 23.43 -1.57 0.59
C LEU A 183 24.85 -1.89 0.15
N MET A 184 25.85 -1.48 0.93
CA MET A 184 27.25 -1.72 0.58
C MET A 184 27.61 -3.21 0.63
N ASN A 185 26.97 -3.99 1.50
CA ASN A 185 27.15 -5.44 1.58
C ASN A 185 26.53 -6.16 0.38
N GLU A 186 25.28 -5.83 0.02
CA GLU A 186 24.59 -6.40 -1.13
C GLU A 186 25.28 -6.04 -2.45
N ALA A 187 25.78 -4.80 -2.60
CA ALA A 187 26.59 -4.41 -3.76
C ALA A 187 27.86 -5.28 -3.89
N ALA A 188 28.53 -5.60 -2.78
CA ALA A 188 29.69 -6.50 -2.77
C ALA A 188 29.31 -7.95 -3.12
N ILE A 189 28.20 -8.45 -2.60
CA ILE A 189 27.67 -9.78 -2.93
C ILE A 189 27.32 -9.88 -4.41
N LEU A 190 26.69 -8.84 -4.98
CA LEU A 190 26.36 -8.78 -6.40
C LEU A 190 27.61 -8.76 -7.27
N ALA A 191 28.65 -8.02 -6.89
CA ALA A 191 29.93 -8.02 -7.58
C ALA A 191 30.56 -9.43 -7.59
N GLY A 192 30.62 -10.08 -6.43
CA GLY A 192 31.13 -11.45 -6.31
C GLY A 192 30.32 -12.47 -7.11
N ARG A 193 28.97 -12.40 -7.08
CA ARG A 193 28.09 -13.27 -7.89
C ARG A 193 28.28 -13.08 -9.40
N ARG A 194 28.67 -11.89 -9.83
CA ARG A 194 28.97 -11.56 -11.23
C ARG A 194 30.41 -11.88 -11.63
N GLY A 195 31.21 -12.40 -10.71
CA GLY A 195 32.63 -12.68 -10.96
C GLY A 195 33.49 -11.42 -11.14
N LYS A 196 33.04 -10.28 -10.60
CA LYS A 196 33.80 -9.02 -10.62
C LYS A 196 34.63 -8.89 -9.34
N GLU A 197 35.85 -8.38 -9.49
CA GLU A 197 36.76 -8.08 -8.38
C GLU A 197 36.48 -6.71 -7.73
N GLU A 198 35.80 -5.83 -8.46
CA GLU A 198 35.44 -4.46 -8.05
C GLU A 198 33.92 -4.24 -8.11
N ILE A 199 33.41 -3.47 -7.16
CA ILE A 199 32.02 -3.01 -7.13
C ILE A 199 31.90 -1.82 -8.08
N THR A 200 31.12 -1.97 -9.16
CA THR A 200 30.85 -0.89 -10.12
C THR A 200 29.52 -0.20 -9.81
N THR A 201 29.27 0.95 -10.43
CA THR A 201 28.02 1.72 -10.26
C THR A 201 26.77 0.87 -10.50
N LYS A 202 26.84 -0.11 -11.40
CA LYS A 202 25.73 -1.02 -11.68
C LYS A 202 25.34 -1.88 -10.47
N GLU A 203 26.30 -2.43 -9.74
CA GLU A 203 25.99 -3.25 -8.56
C GLU A 203 25.44 -2.41 -7.40
N VAL A 204 25.91 -1.16 -7.27
CA VAL A 204 25.35 -0.20 -6.31
C VAL A 204 23.91 0.13 -6.68
N ASP A 205 23.63 0.42 -7.95
CA ASP A 205 22.29 0.73 -8.45
C ASP A 205 21.32 -0.43 -8.21
N ASP A 206 21.72 -1.64 -8.56
CA ASP A 206 20.91 -2.85 -8.37
C ASP A 206 20.67 -3.14 -6.87
N SER A 207 21.63 -2.78 -6.00
CA SER A 207 21.48 -2.89 -4.56
C SER A 207 20.51 -1.86 -3.98
N ILE A 208 20.56 -0.60 -4.44
CA ILE A 208 19.60 0.44 -4.06
C ILE A 208 18.20 -0.01 -4.46
N ASP A 209 18.03 -0.40 -5.73
CA ASP A 209 16.76 -0.88 -6.25
C ASP A 209 16.21 -2.05 -5.42
N ARG A 210 17.08 -2.98 -5.01
CA ARG A 210 16.70 -4.15 -4.21
C ARG A 210 16.21 -3.78 -2.81
N ILE A 211 16.84 -2.81 -2.16
CA ILE A 211 16.44 -2.38 -0.81
C ILE A 211 15.12 -1.63 -0.86
N VAL A 212 14.91 -0.78 -1.86
CA VAL A 212 13.69 0.06 -1.92
C VAL A 212 12.50 -0.70 -2.50
N ALA A 213 12.69 -1.44 -3.60
CA ALA A 213 11.59 -2.10 -4.31
C ALA A 213 11.52 -3.62 -4.08
N GLY A 214 12.51 -4.20 -3.40
CA GLY A 214 12.60 -5.64 -3.17
C GLY A 214 13.34 -6.39 -4.27
N MET A 215 13.35 -7.73 -4.14
CA MET A 215 14.08 -8.61 -5.05
C MET A 215 13.49 -8.56 -6.47
N GLU A 216 14.37 -8.73 -7.47
CA GLU A 216 13.96 -8.89 -8.86
C GLU A 216 13.02 -10.08 -9.00
N GLY A 217 11.88 -9.84 -9.64
CA GLY A 217 10.91 -10.88 -9.97
C GLY A 217 11.30 -11.67 -11.21
N THR A 218 10.44 -12.61 -11.60
CA THR A 218 10.59 -13.32 -12.87
C THR A 218 10.44 -12.33 -14.03
N LYS A 219 11.39 -12.35 -14.98
CA LYS A 219 11.30 -11.51 -16.19
C LYS A 219 9.96 -11.68 -16.88
N MET A 220 9.39 -10.56 -17.33
CA MET A 220 8.14 -10.57 -18.10
C MET A 220 8.39 -11.20 -19.46
N THR A 221 7.49 -12.09 -19.88
CA THR A 221 7.48 -12.62 -21.24
C THR A 221 7.11 -11.53 -22.22
N ASP A 222 7.79 -11.49 -23.37
CA ASP A 222 7.44 -10.57 -24.44
C ASP A 222 6.01 -10.87 -24.94
N GLY A 223 5.16 -9.84 -24.96
CA GLY A 223 3.75 -9.97 -25.28
C GLY A 223 2.94 -8.75 -24.83
N LYS A 224 1.61 -8.85 -24.93
CA LYS A 224 0.66 -7.76 -24.59
C LYS A 224 0.89 -7.20 -23.19
N SER A 225 1.19 -8.05 -22.21
CA SER A 225 1.44 -7.64 -20.82
C SER A 225 2.67 -6.73 -20.68
N LYS A 226 3.77 -7.01 -21.40
CA LYS A 226 5.00 -6.20 -21.36
C LYS A 226 4.76 -4.84 -22.00
N ILE A 227 4.05 -4.81 -23.13
CA ILE A 227 3.64 -3.59 -23.81
C ILE A 227 2.77 -2.73 -22.90
N LEU A 228 1.75 -3.32 -22.26
CA LEU A 228 0.85 -2.59 -21.38
C LEU A 228 1.60 -1.91 -20.23
N VAL A 229 2.50 -2.65 -19.56
CA VAL A 229 3.34 -2.08 -18.50
C VAL A 229 4.27 -0.99 -19.05
N ALA A 230 4.82 -1.14 -20.25
CA ALA A 230 5.64 -0.09 -20.86
C ALA A 230 4.89 1.22 -21.09
N TYR A 231 3.67 1.16 -21.64
CA TYR A 231 2.81 2.33 -21.75
C TYR A 231 2.47 2.91 -20.37
N HIS A 232 2.21 2.06 -19.38
CA HIS A 232 1.89 2.47 -18.02
C HIS A 232 3.03 3.27 -17.36
N GLU A 233 4.26 2.72 -17.40
CA GLU A 233 5.43 3.37 -16.80
C GLU A 233 5.84 4.66 -17.53
N ILE A 234 5.79 4.67 -18.86
CA ILE A 234 6.04 5.89 -19.64
C ILE A 234 4.97 6.95 -19.36
N GLY A 235 3.73 6.53 -19.12
CA GLY A 235 2.63 7.40 -18.68
C GLY A 235 2.96 8.17 -17.41
N HIS A 236 3.48 7.49 -16.38
CA HIS A 236 3.96 8.15 -15.17
C HIS A 236 5.07 9.15 -15.46
N ALA A 237 6.08 8.72 -16.21
CA ALA A 237 7.27 9.53 -16.50
C ALA A 237 6.93 10.81 -17.28
N ILE A 238 6.02 10.75 -18.26
CA ILE A 238 5.62 11.92 -19.06
C ILE A 238 4.77 12.87 -18.24
N CYS A 239 3.73 12.38 -17.56
CA CYS A 239 2.87 13.24 -16.74
C CYS A 239 3.68 13.93 -15.65
N ALA A 240 4.62 13.23 -15.03
CA ALA A 240 5.55 13.82 -14.07
C ALA A 240 6.42 14.91 -14.71
N THR A 241 7.06 14.63 -15.84
CA THR A 241 8.01 15.57 -16.45
C THR A 241 7.34 16.82 -17.03
N LEU A 242 6.11 16.69 -17.55
CA LEU A 242 5.37 17.81 -18.11
C LEU A 242 4.66 18.67 -17.07
N THR A 243 4.44 18.14 -15.86
CA THR A 243 3.76 18.88 -14.79
C THR A 243 4.75 19.73 -13.99
N PRO A 244 4.57 21.07 -13.94
CA PRO A 244 5.49 21.94 -13.22
C PRO A 244 5.51 21.65 -11.71
N GLY A 245 6.71 21.49 -11.15
CA GLY A 245 6.89 21.22 -9.73
C GLY A 245 6.91 19.74 -9.35
N HIS A 246 6.87 18.82 -10.32
CA HIS A 246 7.15 17.41 -10.04
C HIS A 246 8.65 17.16 -9.82
N ASP A 247 8.96 16.14 -9.02
CA ASP A 247 10.31 15.57 -8.88
C ASP A 247 10.80 15.00 -10.24
N PRO A 248 12.02 15.28 -10.71
CA PRO A 248 12.46 14.84 -12.03
C PRO A 248 12.63 13.32 -12.09
N VAL A 249 12.32 12.73 -13.25
CA VAL A 249 12.49 11.28 -13.50
C VAL A 249 13.97 10.90 -13.42
N GLN A 250 14.28 9.89 -12.63
CA GLN A 250 15.61 9.30 -12.50
C GLN A 250 15.79 8.12 -13.48
N LYS A 251 14.81 7.23 -13.55
CA LYS A 251 14.88 5.98 -14.31
C LYS A 251 13.48 5.40 -14.52
N VAL A 252 13.24 4.78 -15.67
CA VAL A 252 12.03 3.99 -15.97
C VAL A 252 12.46 2.58 -16.29
N THR A 253 11.84 1.54 -15.70
CA THR A 253 12.24 0.15 -15.92
C THR A 253 11.05 -0.81 -15.99
N LEU A 254 11.17 -1.82 -16.86
CA LEU A 254 10.24 -2.95 -17.00
C LEU A 254 10.67 -4.18 -16.21
N ILE A 255 11.75 -4.06 -15.41
CA ILE A 255 12.23 -5.16 -14.59
C ILE A 255 11.35 -5.23 -13.35
N PRO A 256 10.54 -6.30 -13.18
CA PRO A 256 9.64 -6.42 -12.05
C PRO A 256 10.44 -6.54 -10.75
N ARG A 257 9.98 -5.88 -9.69
CA ARG A 257 10.60 -5.93 -8.36
C ARG A 257 9.54 -5.99 -7.27
N GLY A 258 9.72 -6.91 -6.32
CA GLY A 258 8.77 -7.13 -5.24
C GLY A 258 7.36 -7.43 -5.79
N GLN A 259 6.40 -6.54 -5.49
CA GLN A 259 5.02 -6.65 -6.00
C GLN A 259 4.78 -5.84 -7.29
N ALA A 260 5.72 -4.98 -7.69
CA ALA A 260 5.60 -4.12 -8.86
C ALA A 260 6.06 -4.82 -10.14
N ARG A 261 5.33 -4.62 -11.24
CA ARG A 261 5.65 -5.20 -12.56
C ARG A 261 6.53 -4.31 -13.43
N GLY A 262 6.49 -3.01 -13.19
CA GLY A 262 7.35 -1.96 -13.73
C GLY A 262 7.51 -0.89 -12.66
N LEU A 263 8.51 -0.03 -12.80
CA LEU A 263 8.78 1.04 -11.84
C LEU A 263 9.33 2.29 -12.53
N THR A 264 8.81 3.44 -12.09
CA THR A 264 9.31 4.76 -12.44
C THR A 264 9.89 5.44 -11.20
N TRP A 265 11.18 5.76 -11.25
CA TRP A 265 11.93 6.40 -10.16
C TRP A 265 11.99 7.90 -10.36
N PHE A 266 11.81 8.66 -9.29
CA PHE A 266 11.96 10.11 -9.26
C PHE A 266 13.09 10.50 -8.30
N ILE A 267 13.83 11.55 -8.64
CA ILE A 267 14.84 12.14 -7.76
C ILE A 267 14.12 13.07 -6.79
N PRO A 268 14.07 12.79 -5.49
CA PRO A 268 13.41 13.68 -4.55
C PRO A 268 14.15 15.00 -4.44
N GLY A 269 13.39 16.09 -4.31
CA GLY A 269 13.93 17.43 -4.09
C GLY A 269 14.74 17.61 -2.80
N GLU A 270 15.39 18.77 -2.68
CA GLU A 270 16.37 19.09 -1.63
C GLU A 270 15.83 19.00 -0.19
N ASP A 271 14.54 19.28 0.02
CA ASP A 271 13.91 19.22 1.34
C ASP A 271 12.62 18.37 1.34
N PRO A 272 12.68 17.12 1.83
CA PRO A 272 11.51 16.25 1.92
C PRO A 272 10.50 16.67 3.00
N THR A 273 10.84 17.63 3.88
CA THR A 273 9.98 18.04 5.00
C THR A 273 8.98 19.12 4.61
N LEU A 274 9.33 19.98 3.65
CA LEU A 274 8.51 21.11 3.21
C LEU A 274 8.04 20.90 1.76
N VAL A 275 6.87 20.27 1.61
CA VAL A 275 6.26 20.01 0.30
C VAL A 275 5.14 21.00 0.02
N SER A 276 5.24 21.72 -1.10
CA SER A 276 4.23 22.69 -1.53
C SER A 276 2.94 22.03 -2.05
N LYS A 277 1.83 22.78 -2.03
CA LYS A 277 0.56 22.35 -2.65
C LYS A 277 0.74 21.97 -4.13
N GLN A 278 1.58 22.71 -4.86
CA GLN A 278 1.85 22.45 -6.27
C GLN A 278 2.61 21.14 -6.46
N GLN A 279 3.62 20.85 -5.63
CA GLN A 279 4.36 19.58 -5.68
C GLN A 279 3.45 18.38 -5.35
N LEU A 280 2.59 18.49 -4.32
CA LEU A 280 1.63 17.42 -4.00
C LEU A 280 0.63 17.19 -5.15
N PHE A 281 0.13 18.27 -5.75
CA PHE A 281 -0.73 18.18 -6.92
C PHE A 281 -0.01 17.56 -8.12
N ALA A 282 1.25 17.94 -8.36
CA ALA A 282 2.06 17.35 -9.42
C ALA A 282 2.25 15.84 -9.20
N ARG A 283 2.57 15.40 -7.98
CA ARG A 283 2.67 13.96 -7.64
C ARG A 283 1.38 13.20 -7.92
N ILE A 284 0.22 13.81 -7.66
CA ILE A 284 -1.08 13.23 -8.03
C ILE A 284 -1.21 13.08 -9.55
N VAL A 285 -0.87 14.12 -10.33
CA VAL A 285 -0.91 14.07 -11.81
C VAL A 285 0.04 12.99 -12.36
N GLY A 286 1.27 12.92 -11.85
CA GLY A 286 2.26 11.91 -12.22
C GLY A 286 1.79 10.49 -11.90
N GLY A 287 1.24 10.27 -10.69
CA GLY A 287 0.66 8.99 -10.29
C GLY A 287 -0.55 8.57 -11.13
N LEU A 288 -1.34 9.52 -11.64
CA LEU A 288 -2.49 9.21 -12.51
C LEU A 288 -2.07 8.91 -13.96
N GLY A 289 -0.81 9.16 -14.32
CA GLY A 289 -0.29 9.00 -15.69
C GLY A 289 -0.41 7.57 -16.23
N GLY A 290 -0.12 6.55 -15.42
CA GLY A 290 -0.25 5.15 -15.82
C GLY A 290 -1.69 4.78 -16.21
N ARG A 291 -2.66 5.09 -15.33
CA ARG A 291 -4.09 4.87 -15.59
C ARG A 291 -4.59 5.68 -16.81
N ALA A 292 -4.21 6.95 -16.92
CA ALA A 292 -4.63 7.79 -18.04
C ALA A 292 -4.12 7.25 -19.38
N THR A 293 -2.89 6.74 -19.40
CA THR A 293 -2.28 6.16 -20.61
C THR A 293 -2.98 4.88 -21.02
N GLU A 294 -3.29 3.99 -20.07
CA GLU A 294 -4.04 2.77 -20.36
C GLU A 294 -5.38 3.09 -21.04
N GLU A 295 -6.14 4.05 -20.48
CA GLU A 295 -7.44 4.43 -21.00
C GLU A 295 -7.36 5.07 -22.40
N ILE A 296 -6.38 5.94 -22.65
CA ILE A 296 -6.26 6.67 -23.93
C ILE A 296 -5.74 5.77 -25.05
N ILE A 297 -4.78 4.89 -24.75
CA ILE A 297 -4.12 4.06 -25.76
C ILE A 297 -4.93 2.79 -26.04
N PHE A 298 -5.40 2.10 -25.00
CA PHE A 298 -6.09 0.81 -25.13
C PHE A 298 -7.61 0.88 -25.00
N GLY A 299 -8.15 2.00 -24.49
CA GLY A 299 -9.58 2.20 -24.26
C GLY A 299 -10.04 1.73 -22.87
N GLU A 300 -11.24 2.15 -22.46
CA GLU A 300 -11.85 1.78 -21.18
C GLU A 300 -11.90 0.26 -20.90
N PRO A 301 -12.20 -0.62 -21.88
CA PRO A 301 -12.27 -2.06 -21.61
C PRO A 301 -10.94 -2.72 -21.25
N GLU A 302 -9.82 -2.08 -21.57
CA GLU A 302 -8.46 -2.61 -21.39
C GLU A 302 -7.72 -1.98 -20.20
N VAL A 303 -8.44 -1.18 -19.40
CA VAL A 303 -7.96 -0.60 -18.15
C VAL A 303 -7.66 -1.72 -17.13
N THR A 304 -6.46 -1.71 -16.53
CA THR A 304 -6.00 -2.86 -15.73
C THR A 304 -6.15 -2.67 -14.22
N THR A 305 -6.00 -3.75 -13.46
CA THR A 305 -5.87 -3.70 -12.00
C THR A 305 -4.48 -3.21 -11.55
N GLY A 306 -3.52 -3.02 -12.47
CA GLY A 306 -2.15 -2.58 -12.17
C GLY A 306 -2.08 -1.23 -11.46
N ALA A 307 -2.93 -0.28 -11.87
CA ALA A 307 -2.96 1.06 -11.28
C ALA A 307 -3.54 1.12 -9.85
N ALA A 308 -3.98 0.01 -9.26
CA ALA A 308 -4.60 0.02 -7.94
C ALA A 308 -3.64 0.50 -6.83
N GLY A 309 -2.33 0.24 -6.99
CA GLY A 309 -1.30 0.78 -6.10
C GLY A 309 -1.27 2.30 -6.13
N ASP A 310 -1.14 2.85 -7.33
CA ASP A 310 -1.01 4.29 -7.56
C ASP A 310 -2.27 5.04 -7.13
N LEU A 311 -3.46 4.52 -7.48
CA LEU A 311 -4.74 5.10 -7.09
C LEU A 311 -4.91 5.19 -5.57
N ARG A 312 -4.44 4.18 -4.81
CA ARG A 312 -4.45 4.24 -3.35
C ARG A 312 -3.53 5.32 -2.82
N GLN A 313 -2.30 5.39 -3.34
CA GLN A 313 -1.33 6.42 -2.94
C GLN A 313 -1.84 7.83 -3.25
N ILE A 314 -2.37 8.04 -4.44
CA ILE A 314 -2.95 9.30 -4.91
C ILE A 314 -4.11 9.74 -4.02
N THR A 315 -5.02 8.82 -3.73
CA THR A 315 -6.17 9.09 -2.86
C THR A 315 -5.71 9.47 -1.45
N GLN A 316 -4.69 8.80 -0.93
CA GLN A 316 -4.11 9.12 0.37
C GLN A 316 -3.47 10.51 0.40
N ILE A 317 -2.69 10.86 -0.63
CA ILE A 317 -2.08 12.20 -0.75
C ILE A 317 -3.17 13.27 -0.83
N ALA A 318 -4.17 13.08 -1.69
CA ALA A 318 -5.28 14.02 -1.83
C ALA A 318 -6.06 14.18 -0.51
N LYS A 319 -6.27 13.08 0.23
CA LYS A 319 -6.90 13.12 1.56
C LYS A 319 -6.05 13.90 2.55
N GLN A 320 -4.75 13.67 2.61
CA GLN A 320 -3.82 14.43 3.48
C GLN A 320 -3.77 15.92 3.13
N MET A 321 -3.81 16.27 1.83
CA MET A 321 -3.93 17.66 1.39
C MET A 321 -5.15 18.35 1.99
N VAL A 322 -6.29 17.65 2.04
CA VAL A 322 -7.54 18.20 2.58
C VAL A 322 -7.54 18.19 4.10
N THR A 323 -7.21 17.07 4.75
CA THR A 323 -7.43 16.86 6.19
C THR A 323 -6.26 17.30 7.07
N THR A 324 -5.02 17.12 6.61
CA THR A 324 -3.82 17.35 7.42
C THR A 324 -3.23 18.71 7.13
N TYR A 325 -3.14 19.07 5.84
CA TYR A 325 -2.43 20.28 5.40
C TYR A 325 -3.36 21.47 5.16
N GLY A 326 -4.69 21.30 5.21
CA GLY A 326 -5.64 22.39 4.99
C GLY A 326 -5.54 23.03 3.60
N MET A 327 -5.09 22.27 2.59
CA MET A 327 -4.82 22.76 1.22
C MET A 327 -6.05 22.73 0.30
N SER A 328 -7.25 22.87 0.86
CA SER A 328 -8.53 22.75 0.13
C SER A 328 -9.47 23.93 0.36
N GLU A 329 -10.60 23.94 -0.34
CA GLU A 329 -11.66 24.96 -0.19
C GLU A 329 -12.33 24.92 1.20
N ILE A 330 -12.10 23.85 1.98
CA ILE A 330 -12.60 23.69 3.36
C ILE A 330 -11.85 24.60 4.36
N GLY A 331 -10.67 25.11 3.97
CA GLY A 331 -9.90 26.09 4.71
C GLY A 331 -8.59 25.56 5.32
N PRO A 332 -7.78 26.47 5.91
CA PRO A 332 -6.42 26.17 6.38
C PRO A 332 -6.39 25.64 7.83
N TRP A 333 -7.07 24.52 8.08
CA TRP A 333 -7.11 23.90 9.41
C TRP A 333 -6.98 22.37 9.31
N ALA A 334 -6.35 21.76 10.32
CA ALA A 334 -6.18 20.33 10.39
C ALA A 334 -7.44 19.68 10.99
N LEU A 335 -8.07 18.78 10.22
CA LEU A 335 -9.31 18.08 10.56
C LEU A 335 -9.06 16.73 11.25
N THR A 336 -7.82 16.25 11.22
CA THR A 336 -7.41 14.98 11.82
C THR A 336 -6.46 15.21 12.98
N ASP A 337 -6.77 14.58 14.12
CA ASP A 337 -5.87 14.53 15.27
C ASP A 337 -4.60 13.72 14.90
N PRO A 338 -3.39 14.21 15.19
CA PRO A 338 -2.15 13.45 15.07
C PRO A 338 -2.22 12.06 15.74
N ALA A 339 -3.00 11.91 16.81
CA ALA A 339 -3.26 10.64 17.49
C ALA A 339 -3.91 9.57 16.56
N ALA A 340 -4.69 9.99 15.56
CA ALA A 340 -5.30 9.08 14.59
C ALA A 340 -4.30 8.51 13.57
N GLN A 341 -3.09 9.09 13.49
CA GLN A 341 -2.02 8.63 12.61
C GLN A 341 -0.95 7.79 13.34
N SER A 342 -1.13 7.51 14.63
CA SER A 342 -0.16 6.71 15.39
C SER A 342 -0.08 5.27 14.88
N SER A 343 1.12 4.68 14.93
CA SER A 343 1.32 3.25 14.68
C SER A 343 0.64 2.37 15.74
N ASP A 344 0.48 2.89 16.95
CA ASP A 344 -0.22 2.23 18.05
C ASP A 344 -1.73 2.14 17.76
N VAL A 345 -2.25 0.93 17.85
CA VAL A 345 -3.67 0.60 17.64
C VAL A 345 -4.53 1.15 18.77
N VAL A 346 -3.99 1.18 20.01
CA VAL A 346 -4.70 1.68 21.18
C VAL A 346 -4.94 3.19 21.05
N PHE A 347 -3.90 3.91 20.64
CA PHE A 347 -3.98 5.36 20.47
C PHE A 347 -4.89 5.76 19.30
N ARG A 348 -4.89 4.99 18.19
CA ARG A 348 -5.87 5.14 17.09
C ARG A 348 -7.31 4.88 17.52
N LEU A 349 -7.55 3.91 18.40
CA LEU A 349 -8.88 3.60 18.93
C LEU A 349 -9.39 4.72 19.86
N LEU A 350 -8.49 5.35 20.60
CA LEU A 350 -8.79 6.47 21.49
C LEU A 350 -8.96 7.79 20.74
N ALA A 351 -8.40 7.91 19.54
CA ALA A 351 -8.59 9.08 18.68
C ALA A 351 -10.06 9.20 18.26
N ARG A 352 -10.81 10.03 18.98
CA ARG A 352 -12.19 10.37 18.65
C ARG A 352 -12.19 11.35 17.47
N ASN A 353 -12.40 10.83 16.26
CA ASN A 353 -12.80 11.70 15.15
C ASN A 353 -14.26 12.13 15.36
N ASN A 354 -14.47 13.21 16.10
CA ASN A 354 -15.76 13.91 16.18
C ASN A 354 -15.99 14.75 14.91
N MET A 355 -16.00 14.09 13.75
CA MET A 355 -16.26 14.72 12.46
C MET A 355 -17.75 14.65 12.16
N SER A 356 -18.38 15.79 11.85
CA SER A 356 -19.77 15.79 11.39
C SER A 356 -19.90 15.10 10.03
N GLU A 357 -21.01 14.40 9.77
CA GLU A 357 -21.26 13.74 8.48
C GLU A 357 -21.14 14.70 7.29
N LYS A 358 -21.66 15.92 7.42
CA LYS A 358 -21.56 16.96 6.39
C LYS A 358 -20.11 17.30 6.05
N LEU A 359 -19.25 17.45 7.07
CA LEU A 359 -17.83 17.72 6.86
C LEU A 359 -17.12 16.53 6.20
N ALA A 360 -17.49 15.30 6.54
CA ALA A 360 -16.95 14.12 5.88
C ALA A 360 -17.33 14.09 4.39
N GLU A 361 -18.60 14.40 4.06
CA GLU A 361 -19.06 14.53 2.68
C GLU A 361 -18.31 15.64 1.91
N ASP A 362 -18.08 16.79 2.55
CA ASP A 362 -17.34 17.91 1.96
C ASP A 362 -15.85 17.56 1.71
N ILE A 363 -15.23 16.77 2.61
CA ILE A 363 -13.88 16.22 2.41
C ILE A 363 -13.86 15.30 1.19
N ASP A 364 -14.78 14.35 1.11
CA ASP A 364 -14.82 13.38 0.01
C ASP A 364 -15.04 14.07 -1.34
N LYS A 365 -15.94 15.06 -1.42
CA LYS A 365 -16.13 15.91 -2.62
C LYS A 365 -14.86 16.66 -2.99
N SER A 366 -14.15 17.20 -2.01
CA SER A 366 -12.90 17.94 -2.23
C SER A 366 -11.79 17.03 -2.76
N VAL A 367 -11.64 15.83 -2.17
CA VAL A 367 -10.69 14.82 -2.65
C VAL A 367 -11.02 14.41 -4.08
N GLN A 368 -12.29 14.11 -4.35
CA GLN A 368 -12.78 13.74 -5.68
C GLN A 368 -12.49 14.84 -6.72
N LYS A 369 -12.75 16.11 -6.38
CA LYS A 369 -12.47 17.27 -7.25
C LYS A 369 -10.98 17.40 -7.57
N ILE A 370 -10.10 17.22 -6.59
CA ILE A 370 -8.64 17.26 -6.79
C ILE A 370 -8.21 16.15 -7.76
N VAL A 371 -8.66 14.91 -7.51
CA VAL A 371 -8.28 13.75 -8.32
C VAL A 371 -8.81 13.87 -9.75
N TYR A 372 -10.07 14.27 -9.98
CA TYR A 372 -10.60 14.45 -11.33
C TYR A 372 -9.92 15.57 -12.11
N THR A 373 -9.60 16.69 -11.44
CA THR A 373 -8.87 17.79 -12.08
C THR A 373 -7.50 17.31 -12.53
N ALA A 374 -6.79 16.61 -11.65
CA ALA A 374 -5.49 16.03 -11.99
C ALA A 374 -5.59 14.96 -13.09
N TYR A 375 -6.65 14.15 -13.09
CA TYR A 375 -6.89 13.14 -14.12
C TYR A 375 -7.14 13.76 -15.50
N GLY A 376 -7.90 14.85 -15.57
CA GLY A 376 -8.10 15.60 -16.80
C GLY A 376 -6.80 16.17 -17.37
N ILE A 377 -5.94 16.69 -16.49
CA ILE A 377 -4.60 17.19 -16.88
C ILE A 377 -3.72 16.04 -17.38
N ALA A 378 -3.67 14.92 -16.65
CA ALA A 378 -2.93 13.73 -17.06
C ALA A 378 -3.40 13.24 -18.45
N LYS A 379 -4.71 13.16 -18.68
CA LYS A 379 -5.26 12.81 -20.00
C LYS A 379 -4.83 13.77 -21.08
N SER A 380 -4.87 15.07 -20.83
CA SER A 380 -4.41 16.07 -21.80
C SER A 380 -2.93 15.93 -22.13
N HIS A 381 -2.08 15.65 -21.13
CA HIS A 381 -0.65 15.42 -21.37
C HIS A 381 -0.42 14.20 -22.25
N ILE A 382 -1.11 13.09 -21.99
CA ILE A 382 -0.98 11.88 -22.79
C ILE A 382 -1.52 12.08 -24.22
N MET A 383 -2.70 12.69 -24.38
CA MET A 383 -3.31 12.92 -25.70
C MET A 383 -2.44 13.81 -26.59
N ASN A 384 -1.83 14.85 -26.04
CA ASN A 384 -1.04 15.81 -26.80
C ASN A 384 0.35 15.31 -27.18
N ASN A 385 0.84 14.24 -26.54
CA ASN A 385 2.22 13.75 -26.68
C ASN A 385 2.30 12.28 -27.11
N ARG A 386 1.30 11.81 -27.87
CA ARG A 386 1.19 10.39 -28.25
C ARG A 386 2.39 9.89 -29.06
N GLU A 387 2.88 10.67 -29.99
CA GLU A 387 4.05 10.30 -30.82
C GLU A 387 5.31 10.10 -29.97
N ALA A 388 5.51 10.96 -28.95
CA ALA A 388 6.62 10.83 -28.01
C ALA A 388 6.49 9.57 -27.15
N ILE A 389 5.27 9.25 -26.69
CA ILE A 389 4.98 8.03 -25.91
C ILE A 389 5.37 6.80 -26.71
N ASP A 390 4.88 6.69 -27.95
CA ASP A 390 5.07 5.49 -28.76
C ASP A 390 6.58 5.23 -29.00
N LYS A 391 7.35 6.28 -29.34
CA LYS A 391 8.81 6.18 -29.51
C LYS A 391 9.54 5.81 -28.21
N LEU A 392 9.12 6.37 -27.08
CA LEU A 392 9.71 6.06 -25.77
C LEU A 392 9.39 4.63 -25.33
N VAL A 393 8.19 4.15 -25.61
CA VAL A 393 7.77 2.77 -25.32
C VAL A 393 8.57 1.78 -26.15
N ASP A 394 8.74 2.03 -27.45
CA ASP A 394 9.54 1.15 -28.32
C ASP A 394 10.98 1.02 -27.78
N LEU A 395 11.59 2.13 -27.40
CA LEU A 395 12.93 2.12 -26.82
C LEU A 395 12.97 1.43 -25.45
N LEU A 396 11.93 1.58 -24.63
CA LEU A 396 11.83 0.92 -23.33
C LEU A 396 11.65 -0.60 -23.49
N LEU A 397 10.92 -1.05 -24.52
CA LEU A 397 10.76 -2.47 -24.82
C LEU A 397 12.08 -3.11 -25.29
N GLU A 398 12.90 -2.37 -26.04
CA GLU A 398 14.22 -2.82 -26.50
C GLU A 398 15.25 -2.86 -25.36
N LYS A 399 15.34 -1.79 -24.57
CA LYS A 399 16.38 -1.64 -23.53
C LYS A 399 15.99 -2.16 -22.15
N GLU A 400 14.71 -2.42 -21.92
CA GLU A 400 14.06 -2.75 -20.64
C GLU A 400 14.21 -1.70 -19.53
N THR A 401 15.11 -0.74 -19.68
CA THR A 401 15.39 0.34 -18.73
C THR A 401 15.87 1.59 -19.46
N LEU A 402 15.30 2.73 -19.11
CA LEU A 402 15.68 4.06 -19.61
C LEU A 402 16.12 4.95 -18.46
N THR A 403 17.23 5.67 -18.67
CA THR A 403 17.68 6.69 -17.71
C THR A 403 16.89 7.98 -17.87
N GLY A 404 16.77 8.77 -16.80
CA GLY A 404 16.04 10.03 -16.79
C GLY A 404 16.56 11.04 -17.81
N ASP A 405 17.88 11.07 -18.03
CA ASP A 405 18.50 11.97 -19.03
C ASP A 405 18.16 11.55 -20.46
N GLN A 406 18.23 10.25 -20.77
CA GLN A 406 17.81 9.73 -22.08
C GLN A 406 16.32 9.98 -22.33
N PHE A 407 15.49 9.76 -21.32
CA PHE A 407 14.06 10.02 -21.38
C PHE A 407 13.77 11.50 -21.68
N ARG A 408 14.39 12.43 -20.94
CA ARG A 408 14.22 13.88 -21.15
C ARG A 408 14.73 14.33 -22.51
N ALA A 409 15.86 13.81 -22.97
CA ALA A 409 16.43 14.14 -24.27
C ALA A 409 15.45 13.79 -25.40
N ILE A 410 14.87 12.59 -25.37
CA ILE A 410 13.88 12.17 -26.38
C ILE A 410 12.61 13.01 -26.27
N LEU A 411 12.10 13.24 -25.06
CA LEU A 411 10.89 14.04 -24.86
C LEU A 411 11.06 15.48 -25.38
N SER A 412 12.26 16.05 -25.25
CA SER A 412 12.58 17.40 -25.74
C SER A 412 12.45 17.55 -27.26
N GLU A 413 12.57 16.47 -28.02
CA GLU A 413 12.41 16.49 -29.49
C GLU A 413 10.96 16.75 -29.91
N PHE A 414 10.00 16.38 -29.06
CA PHE A 414 8.56 16.45 -29.36
C PHE A 414 7.85 17.59 -28.65
N VAL A 415 8.48 18.19 -27.64
CA VAL A 415 7.86 19.19 -26.76
C VAL A 415 8.68 20.47 -26.75
N ASN A 416 8.09 21.59 -27.17
CA ASN A 416 8.69 22.93 -27.15
C ASN A 416 8.82 23.54 -25.74
N THR A 417 8.76 22.74 -24.67
CA THR A 417 8.88 23.23 -23.30
C THR A 417 10.36 23.23 -22.93
N PRO A 418 10.93 24.35 -22.44
CA PRO A 418 12.32 24.38 -21.99
C PRO A 418 12.46 23.50 -20.74
N LEU A 419 12.91 22.26 -20.96
CA LEU A 419 13.26 21.29 -19.91
C LEU A 419 14.51 21.74 -19.10
N ASP A 420 15.20 22.79 -19.56
CA ASP A 420 16.44 23.33 -19.00
C ASP A 420 16.29 24.30 -17.82
N LYS A 421 15.06 24.55 -17.32
CA LYS A 421 14.87 25.36 -16.10
C LYS A 421 14.72 24.54 -14.82
N ILE A 422 15.40 23.39 -14.74
CA ILE A 422 15.73 22.81 -13.44
C ILE A 422 16.87 23.67 -12.88
N ASN A 423 16.46 24.67 -12.11
CA ASN A 423 17.27 25.72 -11.52
C ASN A 423 18.51 25.11 -10.83
N LYS A 424 19.67 25.13 -11.50
CA LYS A 424 21.00 24.97 -10.89
C LYS A 424 21.41 26.20 -10.09
N THR A 425 20.47 27.01 -9.61
CA THR A 425 20.81 28.14 -8.76
C THR A 425 20.72 27.66 -7.33
N SER A 426 21.87 27.25 -6.79
CA SER A 426 22.04 27.06 -5.36
C SER A 426 21.47 28.31 -4.66
N VAL A 427 20.64 28.12 -3.63
CA VAL A 427 20.09 29.23 -2.82
C VAL A 427 21.21 30.18 -2.33
N ARG A 428 22.46 29.70 -2.24
CA ARG A 428 23.65 30.53 -1.99
C ARG A 428 23.87 31.63 -3.02
N GLU A 429 23.66 31.37 -4.31
CA GLU A 429 23.89 32.36 -5.38
C GLU A 429 22.84 33.50 -5.33
N LEU A 430 21.58 33.18 -4.99
CA LEU A 430 20.51 34.16 -4.81
C LEU A 430 20.76 35.07 -3.59
N ILE A 431 21.36 34.54 -2.52
CA ILE A 431 21.71 35.32 -1.33
C ILE A 431 22.89 36.28 -1.63
N THR A 432 23.89 35.84 -2.40
CA THR A 432 24.99 36.73 -2.83
C THR A 432 24.53 37.86 -3.76
N MET A 433 23.54 37.62 -4.63
CA MET A 433 22.99 38.70 -5.48
C MET A 433 22.25 39.77 -4.67
N ASN A 434 21.52 39.40 -3.62
CA ASN A 434 20.85 40.38 -2.76
C ASN A 434 21.80 41.20 -1.88
N ASN A 435 22.94 40.64 -1.48
CA ASN A 435 23.95 41.41 -0.73
C ASN A 435 24.73 42.40 -1.62
N SER A 436 24.80 42.15 -2.93
CA SER A 436 25.47 43.04 -3.88
C SER A 436 24.63 44.28 -4.25
N ILE A 437 23.32 44.24 -4.02
CA ILE A 437 22.38 45.33 -4.33
C ILE A 437 22.24 46.31 -3.15
N ASN A 438 22.65 45.90 -1.94
CA ASN A 438 22.61 46.75 -0.75
C ASN A 438 23.92 47.53 -0.49
N GLU A 439 24.90 47.47 -1.39
CA GLU A 439 26.18 48.21 -1.29
C GLU A 439 26.39 49.24 -2.43
N LEU A 440 25.32 49.63 -3.13
CA LEU A 440 25.26 50.81 -4.01
C LEU A 440 24.14 51.74 -3.53
#